data_AF-A0A2V5LIG3-F1
#
_entry.id   AF-A0A2V5LIG3-F1
#
_cell.length_a   1.000
_cell.length_b   1.000
_cell.length_c   1.000
_cell.angle_alpha   90.00
_cell.angle_beta   90.00
_cell.angle_gamma   90.00
#
_symmetry.space_group_name_H-M   'P 1'
#
loop_
_entity.id
_entity.type
_entity.pdbx_description
1 polymer ?
#
loop_
_entity_poly.entity_id
_entity_poly.type
_entity_poly.pdbx_seq_one_letter_code
_entity_poly.pdbx_strand_id
1 'polypeptide(L)'
;KRASAFEQLRNLAVSRIYLDNIDHLTAYWVSLGLPLAQVSLSYGVDDLHGTILEEKIFHMAGATTPQQQTVAALEHAIREAGRVPVQRDSYYRHLNGAKRSRRPNERELVCA
;
A
#
# COMPACT_ATOMS: atom_id res chain seq x y z
N LYS A 1 17.58 5.30 17.43
CA LYS A 1 17.87 6.15 16.25
C LYS A 1 16.93 5.71 15.12
N ARG A 2 16.17 6.59 14.50
CA ARG A 2 15.25 6.21 13.41
C ARG A 2 16.06 5.96 12.13
N ALA A 3 15.72 4.91 11.39
CA ALA A 3 16.37 4.62 10.11
C ALA A 3 16.10 5.76 9.10
N SER A 4 17.13 6.16 8.37
CA SER A 4 17.00 7.11 7.26
C SER A 4 16.16 6.51 6.13
N ALA A 5 15.61 7.36 5.26
CA ALA A 5 14.88 6.91 4.07
C ALA A 5 15.75 6.01 3.18
N PHE A 6 17.05 6.31 3.08
CA PHE A 6 18.00 5.53 2.30
C PHE A 6 18.23 4.13 2.90
N GLU A 7 18.35 4.02 4.23
CA GLU A 7 18.45 2.72 4.90
C GLU A 7 17.16 1.89 4.73
N GLN A 8 16.00 2.54 4.79
CA GLN A 8 14.71 1.87 4.56
C GLN A 8 14.61 1.31 3.14
N LEU A 9 14.93 2.11 2.12
CA LEU A 9 14.90 1.66 0.72
C LEU A 9 15.94 0.58 0.44
N ARG A 10 17.15 0.71 0.99
CA ARG A 10 18.19 -0.32 0.91
C ARG A 10 17.70 -1.63 1.50
N ASN A 11 17.08 -1.59 2.68
CA ASN A 11 16.56 -2.78 3.33
C ASN A 11 15.47 -3.43 2.49
N LEU A 12 14.55 -2.67 1.89
CA LEU A 12 13.53 -3.23 0.98
C LEU A 12 14.15 -3.91 -0.24
N ALA A 13 15.14 -3.29 -0.87
CA ALA A 13 15.83 -3.88 -2.02
C ALA A 13 16.61 -5.15 -1.65
N VAL A 14 17.32 -5.15 -0.52
CA VAL A 14 18.00 -6.34 -0.02
C VAL A 14 17.00 -7.43 0.33
N SER A 15 15.88 -7.11 0.98
CA SER A 15 14.81 -8.07 1.27
C SER A 15 14.26 -8.72 0.01
N ARG A 16 14.04 -7.95 -1.07
CA ARG A 16 13.56 -8.52 -2.35
C ARG A 16 14.55 -9.50 -2.96
N ILE A 17 15.85 -9.27 -2.78
CA ILE A 17 16.90 -10.17 -3.29
C ILE A 17 17.05 -11.40 -2.40
N TYR A 18 16.96 -11.22 -1.08
CA TYR A 18 17.28 -12.25 -0.09
C TYR A 18 16.11 -13.18 0.23
N LEU A 19 14.88 -12.66 0.25
CA LEU A 19 13.67 -13.42 0.54
C LEU A 19 13.10 -14.00 -0.77
N ASP A 20 13.72 -15.07 -1.25
CA ASP A 20 13.32 -15.76 -2.48
C ASP A 20 12.00 -16.54 -2.36
N ASN A 21 11.54 -16.79 -1.14
CA ASN A 21 10.34 -17.53 -0.79
C ASN A 21 9.16 -16.65 -0.33
N ILE A 22 9.31 -15.33 -0.41
CA ILE A 22 8.25 -14.37 -0.13
C ILE A 22 7.85 -13.70 -1.44
N ASP A 23 6.61 -13.93 -1.87
CA ASP A 23 6.13 -13.44 -3.16
C ASP A 23 6.00 -11.92 -3.17
N HIS A 24 5.44 -11.34 -2.11
CA HIS A 24 5.04 -9.94 -2.05
C HIS A 24 5.71 -9.17 -0.91
N LEU A 25 6.15 -7.94 -1.21
CA LEU A 25 6.60 -6.99 -0.19
C LEU A 25 5.65 -5.79 -0.14
N THR A 26 5.12 -5.52 1.05
CA THR A 26 4.18 -4.41 1.28
C THR A 26 4.88 -3.18 1.85
N ALA A 27 4.70 -2.02 1.21
CA ALA A 27 5.02 -0.73 1.80
C ALA A 27 3.84 -0.20 2.61
N TYR A 28 4.02 -0.14 3.93
CA TYR A 28 3.04 0.45 4.83
C TYR A 28 3.19 1.98 4.88
N TRP A 29 2.40 2.67 4.05
CA TRP A 29 2.51 4.12 3.85
C TRP A 29 2.25 4.95 5.11
N VAL A 30 1.54 4.41 6.12
CA VAL A 30 1.36 5.08 7.42
C VAL A 30 2.69 5.19 8.19
N SER A 31 3.58 4.21 8.04
CA SER A 31 4.89 4.25 8.71
C SER A 31 5.95 4.97 7.87
N LEU A 32 5.97 4.70 6.56
CA LEU A 32 6.96 5.23 5.62
C LEU A 32 6.65 6.65 5.14
N GLY A 33 5.36 7.02 5.11
CA GLY A 33 4.85 8.13 4.32
C GLY A 33 4.62 7.72 2.85
N LEU A 34 3.57 8.28 2.23
CA LEU A 34 3.23 7.98 0.84
C LEU A 34 4.37 8.27 -0.16
N PRO A 35 5.13 9.38 -0.06
CA PRO A 35 6.21 9.65 -1.01
C PRO A 35 7.31 8.57 -1.00
N LEU A 36 7.69 8.09 0.18
CA LEU A 36 8.71 7.04 0.28
C LEU A 36 8.17 5.68 -0.15
N ALA A 37 6.90 5.39 0.19
CA ALA A 37 6.23 4.18 -0.27
C ALA A 37 6.11 4.14 -1.82
N GLN A 38 5.82 5.27 -2.46
CA GLN A 38 5.84 5.40 -3.92
C GLN A 38 7.22 5.08 -4.50
N VAL A 39 8.29 5.67 -3.94
CA VAL A 39 9.67 5.39 -4.38
C VAL A 39 10.03 3.92 -4.18
N SER A 40 9.55 3.28 -3.11
CA SER A 40 9.87 1.86 -2.84
C SER A 40 9.38 0.88 -3.91
N LEU A 41 8.43 1.27 -4.78
CA LEU A 41 8.00 0.46 -5.94
C LEU A 41 9.13 0.22 -6.96
N SER A 42 10.21 1.00 -6.88
CA SER A 42 11.44 0.82 -7.65
C SER A 42 12.52 0.05 -6.87
N TYR A 43 12.27 -0.31 -5.61
CA TYR A 43 13.18 -1.00 -4.69
C TYR A 43 12.64 -2.38 -4.25
N GLY A 44 11.78 -2.99 -5.07
CA GLY A 44 11.32 -4.37 -4.87
C GLY A 44 9.99 -4.52 -4.12
N VAL A 45 9.36 -3.42 -3.72
CA VAL A 45 7.96 -3.43 -3.23
C VAL A 45 7.01 -3.53 -4.41
N ASP A 46 5.97 -4.34 -4.25
CA ASP A 46 4.90 -4.52 -5.23
C ASP A 46 3.49 -4.26 -4.66
N ASP A 47 3.34 -4.19 -3.32
CA ASP A 47 2.08 -3.89 -2.65
C ASP A 47 2.17 -2.55 -1.89
N LEU A 48 1.39 -1.55 -2.29
CA LEU A 48 1.10 -0.40 -1.41
C LEU A 48 -0.07 -0.78 -0.52
N HIS A 49 0.13 -0.75 0.80
CA HIS A 49 -0.95 -1.07 1.74
C HIS A 49 -2.19 -0.24 1.39
N GLY A 50 -3.35 -0.90 1.31
CA GLY A 50 -4.62 -0.32 0.85
C GLY A 50 -5.13 0.88 1.65
N THR A 51 -6.35 1.29 1.34
CA THR A 51 -6.98 2.45 1.97
C THR A 51 -7.36 2.16 3.41
N ILE A 52 -6.88 2.99 4.32
CA ILE A 52 -7.35 3.01 5.70
C ILE A 52 -8.39 4.12 5.81
N LEU A 53 -9.62 3.75 6.16
CA LEU A 53 -10.73 4.69 6.37
C LEU A 53 -10.54 5.54 7.63
N GLU A 54 -9.85 5.02 8.64
CA GLU A 54 -9.49 5.78 9.84
C GLU A 54 -8.34 5.07 10.57
N GLU A 55 -7.12 5.61 10.48
CA GLU A 55 -5.97 5.07 11.20
C GLU A 55 -5.95 5.66 12.63
N LYS A 56 -6.29 4.84 13.62
CA LYS A 56 -6.31 5.26 15.04
C LYS A 56 -5.09 4.81 15.82
N ILE A 57 -4.46 3.70 15.44
CA ILE A 57 -3.51 2.98 16.30
C ILE A 57 -2.13 3.63 16.22
N PHE A 58 -1.61 3.90 15.03
CA PHE A 58 -0.33 4.58 14.83
C PHE A 58 -0.41 6.06 15.23
N HIS A 59 -1.56 6.72 15.02
CA HIS A 59 -1.78 8.06 15.54
C HIS A 59 -1.78 8.13 17.07
N MET A 60 -2.41 7.16 17.75
CA MET A 60 -2.31 7.05 19.21
C MET A 60 -0.88 6.76 19.67
N ALA A 61 -0.07 6.10 18.84
CA ALA A 61 1.36 5.88 19.06
C ALA A 61 2.26 7.07 18.63
N GLY A 62 1.67 8.20 18.22
CA GLY A 62 2.39 9.44 17.92
C GLY A 62 2.83 9.63 16.46
N ALA A 63 2.25 8.89 15.50
CA ALA A 63 2.51 9.12 14.08
C ALA A 63 1.93 10.48 13.60
N THR A 64 2.67 11.14 12.71
CA THR A 64 2.30 12.45 12.12
C THR A 64 1.82 12.34 10.66
N THR A 65 1.67 11.11 10.15
CA THR A 65 1.21 10.83 8.79
C THR A 65 -0.28 11.12 8.61
N PRO A 66 -0.82 11.16 7.38
CA PRO A 66 -2.27 11.31 7.18
C PRO A 66 -3.06 10.15 7.79
N GLN A 67 -4.22 10.44 8.38
CA GLN A 67 -5.12 9.43 9.00
C GLN A 67 -5.84 8.55 7.98
N GLN A 68 -5.87 8.96 6.72
CA GLN A 68 -6.60 8.32 5.64
C GLN A 68 -5.84 8.45 4.33
N GLN A 69 -6.03 7.47 3.44
CA GLN A 69 -5.64 7.56 2.03
C GLN A 69 -6.80 7.06 1.17
N THR A 70 -7.06 7.78 0.08
CA THR A 70 -8.09 7.39 -0.89
C THR A 70 -7.52 6.42 -1.91
N VAL A 71 -8.39 5.59 -2.50
CA VAL A 71 -8.00 4.67 -3.58
C VAL A 71 -7.35 5.47 -4.71
N ALA A 72 -7.94 6.61 -5.07
CA ALA A 72 -7.45 7.51 -6.11
C ALA A 72 -6.01 8.01 -5.85
N ALA A 73 -5.66 8.33 -4.61
CA ALA A 73 -4.32 8.79 -4.26
C ALA A 73 -3.27 7.67 -4.42
N LEU A 74 -3.58 6.47 -3.94
CA LEU A 74 -2.70 5.29 -4.11
C LEU A 74 -2.55 4.94 -5.60
N GLU A 75 -3.66 4.93 -6.32
CA GLU A 75 -3.71 4.72 -7.76
C GLU A 75 -2.88 5.73 -8.56
N HIS A 76 -2.90 6.99 -8.15
CA HIS A 76 -2.09 8.04 -8.75
C HIS A 76 -0.59 7.81 -8.48
N ALA A 77 -0.23 7.57 -7.21
CA ALA A 77 1.16 7.31 -6.81
C ALA A 77 1.77 6.10 -7.57
N ILE A 78 1.01 5.01 -7.71
CA ILE A 78 1.45 3.81 -8.45
C ILE A 78 1.69 4.14 -9.93
N ARG A 79 0.79 4.90 -10.57
CA ARG A 79 0.95 5.29 -11.97
C ARG A 79 2.12 6.24 -12.19
N GLU A 80 2.32 7.20 -11.31
CA GLU A 80 3.48 8.10 -11.36
C GLU A 80 4.80 7.36 -11.18
N ALA A 81 4.81 6.27 -10.40
CA ALA A 81 5.96 5.37 -10.30
C ALA A 81 6.16 4.46 -11.53
N GLY A 82 5.38 4.65 -12.60
CA GLY A 82 5.48 3.87 -13.84
C GLY A 82 4.94 2.44 -13.73
N ARG A 83 4.03 2.17 -12.79
CA ARG A 83 3.41 0.87 -12.55
C ARG A 83 1.91 0.89 -12.86
N VAL A 84 1.31 -0.29 -13.02
CA VAL A 84 -0.14 -0.46 -13.22
C VAL A 84 -0.79 -0.80 -11.87
N PRO A 85 -1.70 0.03 -11.34
CA PRO A 85 -2.38 -0.29 -10.10
C PRO A 85 -3.40 -1.38 -10.31
N VAL A 86 -3.41 -2.32 -9.37
CA VAL A 86 -4.35 -3.44 -9.34
C VAL A 86 -4.87 -3.57 -7.92
N GLN A 87 -6.19 -3.62 -7.78
CA GLN A 87 -6.81 -3.91 -6.49
C GLN A 87 -6.77 -5.41 -6.23
N ARG A 88 -6.44 -5.80 -5.00
CA ARG A 88 -6.27 -7.21 -4.60
C ARG A 88 -7.08 -7.56 -3.36
N ASP A 89 -7.42 -8.84 -3.21
CA ASP A 89 -7.96 -9.38 -1.96
C ASP A 89 -6.83 -9.80 -0.99
N SER A 90 -7.18 -10.36 0.17
CA SER A 90 -6.18 -10.82 1.16
C SER A 90 -5.30 -11.97 0.68
N TYR A 91 -5.64 -12.62 -0.43
CA TYR A 91 -4.87 -13.69 -1.07
C TYR A 91 -4.11 -13.18 -2.30
N TYR A 92 -3.95 -11.86 -2.46
CA TYR A 92 -3.27 -11.22 -3.59
C TYR A 92 -3.89 -11.50 -4.97
N ARG A 93 -5.14 -11.98 -5.00
CA ARG A 93 -5.85 -12.20 -6.26
C ARG A 93 -6.35 -10.86 -6.78
N HIS A 94 -6.16 -10.64 -8.08
CA HIS A 94 -6.66 -9.45 -8.74
C HIS A 94 -8.19 -9.42 -8.63
N LEU A 95 -8.72 -8.33 -8.09
CA LEU A 95 -10.12 -8.01 -8.22
C LEU A 95 -10.31 -7.54 -9.66
N ASN A 96 -10.55 -8.50 -10.57
CA ASN A 96 -10.94 -8.20 -11.95
C ASN A 96 -12.09 -7.21 -11.87
N GLY A 97 -11.84 -5.98 -12.36
CA GLY A 97 -12.75 -4.86 -12.25
C GLY A 97 -14.16 -5.36 -12.49
N ALA A 98 -14.90 -5.54 -11.39
CA ALA A 98 -16.29 -5.92 -11.48
C ALA A 98 -16.87 -4.84 -12.37
N LYS A 99 -17.33 -5.21 -13.57
CA LYS A 99 -18.28 -4.38 -14.31
C LYS A 99 -19.18 -3.83 -13.23
N ARG A 100 -19.18 -2.51 -13.04
CA ARG A 100 -19.90 -1.80 -11.99
C ARG A 100 -21.34 -2.29 -12.07
N SER A 101 -21.65 -3.37 -11.35
CA SER A 101 -22.92 -4.07 -11.49
C SER A 101 -23.82 -3.13 -10.73
N ARG A 102 -24.53 -2.32 -11.50
CA ARG A 102 -25.45 -1.31 -11.01
C ARG A 102 -26.65 -2.07 -10.45
N ARG A 103 -26.46 -2.74 -9.31
CA ARG A 103 -27.54 -3.22 -8.46
C ARG A 103 -27.81 -2.10 -7.45
N PRO A 104 -28.93 -1.37 -7.58
CA PRO A 104 -29.35 -0.48 -6.52
C PRO A 104 -29.78 -1.38 -5.35
N ASN A 105 -29.29 -1.05 -4.16
CA ASN A 105 -29.47 -1.75 -2.88
C ASN A 105 -28.54 -2.95 -2.64
N GLU A 106 -27.39 -2.67 -2.03
CA GLU A 106 -27.00 -3.33 -0.78
C GLU A 106 -25.82 -2.56 -0.16
N ARG A 107 -26.09 -1.95 0.99
CA ARG A 107 -25.12 -1.27 1.84
C ARG A 107 -24.52 -2.33 2.75
N GLU A 108 -23.43 -2.98 2.34
CA GLU A 108 -22.63 -3.75 3.29
C GLU A 108 -21.16 -3.43 3.14
N LEU A 109 -20.64 -2.78 4.19
CA LEU A 109 -19.23 -2.67 4.50
C LEU A 109 -18.69 -4.08 4.75
N VAL A 110 -17.56 -4.43 4.14
CA VAL A 110 -16.80 -5.59 4.57
C VAL A 110 -15.37 -5.15 4.85
N CYS A 111 -15.02 -5.11 6.14
CA CYS A 111 -13.64 -5.23 6.59
C CYS A 111 -13.21 -6.69 6.46
N ALA A 112 -12.01 -6.91 5.93
CA ALA A 112 -11.20 -8.09 6.18
C ALA A 112 -9.78 -7.60 6.47
#